data_AF-A0A7C4YRB4-F1
#
_entry.id   AF-A0A7C4YRB4-F1
#
_cell.length_a   1.000
_cell.length_b   1.000
_cell.length_c   1.000
_cell.angle_alpha   90.00
_cell.angle_beta   90.00
_cell.angle_gamma   90.00
#
_symmetry.space_group_name_H-M   'P 1'
#
loop_
_entity.id
_entity.type
_entity.pdbx_description
1 polymer ?
#
loop_
_entity_poly.entity_id
_entity_poly.type
_entity_poly.pdbx_seq_one_letter_code
_entity_poly.pdbx_strand_id
1 'polypeptide(L)'
;AHLGNWEMMASLMCSHGYKVAEIVRNFDDPLLDRKVDQIRRDSLIKTVPKHNSSNEIIKLLKEGWFIGILVDQSPRDNAVPAKFFGKECWATMGPAFLYLRVGVPIHPVSMIRRGDGTLLLKIFPKLNLQKTGNFRKDLLINTQICQDAIERLIRETPEQWLWFHDRWKEREHLKKRWERFKDEDE
;
A
#
# COMPACT_ATOMS: atom_id res chain seq x y z
N ALA A 1 -4.96 -1.81 -3.74
CA ALA A 1 -5.22 -0.55 -4.47
C ALA A 1 -6.60 -0.04 -4.07
N HIS A 2 -6.90 1.22 -4.36
CA HIS A 2 -8.26 1.77 -4.28
C HIS A 2 -9.10 1.24 -5.46
N LEU A 3 -9.34 -0.09 -5.46
CA LEU A 3 -9.97 -0.86 -6.52
C LEU A 3 -11.18 -1.60 -5.95
N GLY A 4 -12.34 -1.44 -6.58
CA GLY A 4 -13.60 -2.02 -6.12
C GLY A 4 -13.96 -1.55 -4.71
N ASN A 5 -14.31 -2.47 -3.82
CA ASN A 5 -14.66 -2.14 -2.42
C ASN A 5 -13.52 -2.54 -1.48
N TRP A 6 -12.46 -1.74 -1.43
CA TRP A 6 -11.28 -2.07 -0.63
C TRP A 6 -11.52 -2.00 0.89
N GLU A 7 -12.42 -1.13 1.36
CA GLU A 7 -12.70 -0.96 2.80
C GLU A 7 -13.31 -2.24 3.43
N MET A 8 -13.99 -3.07 2.64
CA MET A 8 -14.56 -4.33 3.13
C MET A 8 -13.54 -5.46 3.27
N MET A 9 -12.33 -5.33 2.69
CA MET A 9 -11.32 -6.40 2.73
C MET A 9 -10.89 -6.74 4.16
N ALA A 10 -10.49 -5.73 4.94
CA ALA A 10 -10.01 -5.96 6.30
C ALA A 10 -11.12 -6.48 7.21
N SER A 11 -12.35 -5.93 7.10
CA SER A 11 -13.51 -6.39 7.86
C SER A 11 -13.83 -7.87 7.56
N LEU A 12 -13.81 -8.29 6.28
CA LEU A 12 -14.01 -9.68 5.89
C LEU A 12 -12.92 -10.60 6.46
N MET A 13 -11.66 -10.17 6.45
CA MET A 13 -10.57 -10.95 7.04
C MET A 13 -10.72 -11.08 8.56
N CYS A 14 -11.07 -9.99 9.26
CA CYS A 14 -11.34 -9.98 10.69
C CYS A 14 -12.50 -10.91 11.07
N SER A 15 -13.59 -10.95 10.27
CA SER A 15 -14.73 -11.84 10.52
C SER A 15 -14.38 -13.34 10.40
N HIS A 16 -13.28 -13.66 9.72
CA HIS A 16 -12.72 -15.01 9.63
C HIS A 16 -11.61 -15.28 10.68
N GLY A 17 -11.46 -14.39 11.68
CA GLY A 17 -10.54 -14.58 12.80
C GLY A 17 -9.10 -14.10 12.56
N TYR A 18 -8.82 -13.46 11.42
CA TYR A 18 -7.49 -12.90 11.17
C TYR A 18 -7.30 -11.57 11.90
N LYS A 19 -6.11 -11.37 12.48
CA LYS A 19 -5.72 -10.09 13.05
C LYS A 19 -5.23 -9.17 11.94
N VAL A 20 -5.97 -8.10 11.66
CA VAL A 20 -5.65 -7.15 10.59
C VAL A 20 -5.41 -5.76 11.16
N ALA A 21 -4.37 -5.10 10.67
CA ALA A 21 -4.17 -3.69 10.89
C ALA A 21 -4.06 -2.90 9.57
N GLU A 22 -4.53 -1.67 9.58
CA GLU A 22 -4.49 -0.76 8.43
C GLU A 22 -3.69 0.49 8.76
N ILE A 23 -2.86 0.92 7.81
CA ILE A 23 -2.14 2.18 7.92
C ILE A 23 -3.05 3.30 7.43
N VAL A 24 -3.47 4.18 8.33
CA VAL A 24 -4.44 5.24 8.04
C VAL A 24 -3.81 6.63 8.17
N ARG A 25 -4.19 7.54 7.27
CA ARG A 25 -4.03 8.98 7.47
C ARG A 25 -5.34 9.48 8.05
N ASN A 26 -5.26 10.31 9.09
CA ASN A 26 -6.45 10.98 9.61
C ASN A 26 -7.11 11.86 8.54
N PHE A 27 -8.44 11.90 8.55
CA PHE A 27 -9.19 12.89 7.77
C PHE A 27 -8.96 14.29 8.34
N ASP A 28 -9.03 15.30 7.47
CA ASP A 28 -8.85 16.69 7.88
C ASP A 28 -10.06 17.16 8.74
N ASP A 29 -11.24 16.57 8.52
CA ASP A 29 -12.43 16.77 9.36
C ASP A 29 -12.43 15.77 10.54
N PRO A 30 -12.36 16.25 11.80
CA PRO A 30 -12.32 15.39 12.99
C PRO A 30 -13.61 14.60 13.26
N LEU A 31 -14.78 15.05 12.77
CA LEU A 31 -16.03 14.31 12.91
C LEU A 31 -16.05 13.13 11.96
N LEU A 32 -15.63 13.36 10.71
CA LEU A 32 -15.48 12.29 9.72
C LEU A 32 -14.42 11.29 10.16
N ASP A 33 -13.26 11.76 10.64
CA ASP A 33 -12.18 10.90 11.13
C ASP A 33 -12.65 9.95 12.22
N ARG A 34 -13.32 10.49 13.25
CA ARG A 34 -13.87 9.70 14.36
C ARG A 34 -14.90 8.69 13.90
N LYS A 35 -15.78 9.06 12.96
CA LYS A 35 -16.84 8.17 12.48
C LYS A 35 -16.28 7.02 11.66
N VAL A 36 -15.31 7.29 10.77
CA VAL A 36 -14.65 6.25 9.97
C VAL A 36 -13.80 5.33 10.86
N ASP A 37 -13.05 5.89 11.80
CA ASP A 37 -12.25 5.11 12.75
C ASP A 37 -13.13 4.22 13.64
N GLN A 38 -14.30 4.70 14.07
CA GLN A 38 -15.28 3.88 14.80
C GLN A 38 -15.75 2.68 13.96
N ILE A 39 -16.13 2.89 12.69
CA ILE A 39 -16.58 1.80 11.80
C ILE A 39 -15.48 0.73 11.63
N ARG A 40 -14.22 1.15 11.51
CA ARG A 40 -13.07 0.24 11.40
C ARG A 40 -12.88 -0.57 12.68
N ARG A 41 -12.90 0.09 13.84
CA ARG A 41 -12.74 -0.56 15.15
C ARG A 41 -13.89 -1.53 15.47
N ASP A 42 -15.12 -1.16 15.11
CA ASP A 42 -16.29 -2.04 15.25
C ASP A 42 -16.17 -3.30 14.39
N SER A 43 -15.38 -3.23 13.30
CA SER A 43 -14.99 -4.38 12.45
C SER A 43 -13.73 -5.12 12.94
N LEU A 44 -13.28 -4.87 14.18
CA LEU A 44 -12.07 -5.44 14.80
C LEU A 44 -10.76 -5.08 14.08
N ILE A 45 -10.77 -4.09 13.19
CA ILE A 45 -9.58 -3.62 12.48
C ILE A 45 -8.75 -2.75 13.42
N LYS A 46 -7.45 -3.04 13.56
CA LYS A 46 -6.52 -2.16 14.26
C LYS A 46 -6.09 -1.03 13.33
N THR A 47 -6.41 0.22 13.67
CA THR A 47 -5.91 1.39 12.94
C THR A 47 -4.52 1.78 13.46
N VAL A 48 -3.58 1.97 12.54
CA VAL A 48 -2.22 2.42 12.83
C VAL A 48 -2.00 3.75 12.10
N PRO A 49 -1.68 4.86 12.81
CA PRO A 49 -1.42 6.14 12.16
C PRO A 49 -0.26 6.05 11.17
N LYS A 50 -0.33 6.78 10.06
CA LYS A 50 0.73 6.76 9.03
C LYS A 50 2.07 7.32 9.53
N HIS A 51 2.05 8.28 10.45
CA HIS A 51 3.26 8.95 10.93
C HIS A 51 3.94 8.14 12.05
N ASN A 52 5.26 7.94 11.93
CA ASN A 52 6.11 7.25 12.92
C ASN A 52 5.67 5.83 13.31
N SER A 53 4.94 5.13 12.44
CA SER A 53 4.38 3.80 12.74
C SER A 53 5.25 2.63 12.34
N SER A 54 6.43 2.84 11.74
CA SER A 54 7.27 1.74 11.26
C SER A 54 7.59 0.71 12.35
N ASN A 55 7.86 1.15 13.58
CA ASN A 55 8.17 0.24 14.70
C ASN A 55 6.94 -0.56 15.14
N GLU A 56 5.76 0.09 15.20
CA GLU A 56 4.51 -0.59 15.54
C GLU A 56 4.14 -1.62 14.47
N ILE A 57 4.24 -1.26 13.18
CA ILE A 57 3.96 -2.17 12.06
C ILE A 57 4.90 -3.37 12.10
N ILE A 58 6.20 -3.16 12.33
CA ILE A 58 7.18 -4.25 12.45
C ILE A 58 6.83 -5.17 13.62
N LYS A 59 6.41 -4.62 14.77
CA LYS A 59 5.97 -5.40 15.91
C LYS A 59 4.75 -6.26 15.56
N LEU A 60 3.72 -5.67 14.97
CA LEU A 60 2.50 -6.37 14.56
C LEU A 60 2.79 -7.49 13.57
N LEU A 61 3.63 -7.24 12.57
CA LEU A 61 4.06 -8.26 11.61
C LEU A 61 4.75 -9.45 12.30
N LYS A 62 5.62 -9.19 13.28
CA LYS A 62 6.28 -10.25 14.07
C LYS A 62 5.30 -11.03 14.95
N GLU A 63 4.20 -10.41 15.36
CA GLU A 63 3.10 -11.04 16.12
C GLU A 63 2.09 -11.77 15.22
N GLY A 64 2.34 -11.86 13.92
CA GLY A 64 1.49 -12.58 12.96
C GLY A 64 0.28 -11.79 12.47
N TRP A 65 0.26 -10.47 12.62
CA TRP A 65 -0.80 -9.62 12.06
C TRP A 65 -0.64 -9.44 10.55
N PHE A 66 -1.77 -9.36 9.85
CA PHE A 66 -1.83 -8.92 8.46
C PHE A 66 -1.88 -7.40 8.41
N ILE A 67 -1.12 -6.79 7.50
CA ILE A 67 -1.09 -5.33 7.33
C ILE A 67 -1.59 -4.96 5.95
N GLY A 68 -2.68 -4.20 5.89
CA GLY A 68 -3.20 -3.62 4.66
C GLY A 68 -2.47 -2.32 4.30
N ILE A 69 -1.96 -2.23 3.07
CA ILE A 69 -1.30 -1.02 2.54
C ILE A 69 -1.82 -0.72 1.13
N LEU A 70 -2.35 0.49 0.95
CA LEU A 70 -2.71 1.02 -0.37
C LEU A 70 -1.50 1.76 -0.97
N VAL A 71 -1.16 1.44 -2.22
CA VAL A 71 0.13 1.81 -2.85
C VAL A 71 -0.02 2.47 -4.22
N ASP A 72 -1.24 2.78 -4.61
CA ASP A 72 -1.65 3.22 -5.94
C ASP A 72 -1.92 4.73 -6.05
N GLN A 73 -1.50 5.51 -5.06
CA GLN A 73 -1.62 6.98 -5.07
C GLN A 73 -0.25 7.65 -5.06
N SER A 74 -0.18 8.92 -5.48
CA SER A 74 1.05 9.72 -5.41
C SER A 74 1.39 10.07 -3.96
N PRO A 75 2.43 9.46 -3.36
CA PRO A 75 2.80 9.71 -1.98
C PRO A 75 3.34 11.14 -1.79
N ARG A 76 3.23 11.66 -0.57
CA ARG A 76 3.85 12.94 -0.19
C ARG A 76 5.30 12.76 0.26
N ASP A 77 5.60 11.66 0.93
CA ASP A 77 6.90 11.33 1.54
C ASP A 77 7.16 9.82 1.44
N ASN A 78 8.36 9.38 1.84
CA ASN A 78 8.78 7.96 1.83
C ASN A 78 8.49 7.30 0.49
N ALA A 79 9.00 7.95 -0.55
CA ALA A 79 8.71 7.64 -1.93
C ALA A 79 10.00 7.44 -2.71
N VAL A 80 9.92 6.59 -3.72
CA VAL A 80 11.00 6.34 -4.67
C VAL A 80 10.48 6.54 -6.09
N PRO A 81 11.35 6.88 -7.06
CA PRO A 81 10.95 6.93 -8.46
C PRO A 81 10.55 5.52 -8.93
N ALA A 82 9.49 5.45 -9.74
CA ALA A 82 8.96 4.23 -10.32
C ALA A 82 8.18 4.55 -11.61
N LYS A 83 7.81 3.50 -12.35
CA LYS A 83 6.88 3.58 -13.47
C LYS A 83 5.52 3.02 -13.08
N PHE A 84 4.47 3.65 -13.58
CA PHE A 84 3.09 3.19 -13.46
C PHE A 84 2.36 3.43 -14.78
N PHE A 85 1.88 2.35 -15.38
CA PHE A 85 1.39 2.25 -16.75
C PHE A 85 2.40 2.81 -17.78
N GLY A 86 3.69 2.50 -17.56
CA GLY A 86 4.80 2.96 -18.41
C GLY A 86 5.19 4.44 -18.24
N LYS A 87 4.47 5.21 -17.42
CA LYS A 87 4.75 6.63 -17.16
C LYS A 87 5.48 6.81 -15.84
N GLU A 88 6.43 7.74 -15.79
CA GLU A 88 7.18 8.07 -14.57
C GLU A 88 6.25 8.59 -13.47
N CYS A 89 6.49 8.16 -12.23
CA CYS A 89 5.72 8.57 -11.07
C CYS A 89 6.53 8.41 -9.77
N TRP A 90 5.97 8.90 -8.67
CA TRP A 90 6.44 8.58 -7.33
C TRP A 90 5.62 7.43 -6.75
N ALA A 91 6.28 6.43 -6.16
CA ALA A 91 5.63 5.30 -5.52
C ALA A 91 6.06 5.19 -4.05
N THR A 92 5.11 4.80 -3.18
CA THR A 92 5.42 4.57 -1.77
C THR A 92 6.41 3.40 -1.63
N MET A 93 7.46 3.58 -0.84
CA MET A 93 8.46 2.54 -0.58
C MET A 93 8.07 1.59 0.56
N GLY A 94 6.99 1.89 1.28
CA GLY A 94 6.59 1.20 2.51
C GLY A 94 6.57 -0.33 2.44
N PRO A 95 5.88 -0.95 1.46
CA PRO A 95 5.86 -2.41 1.34
C PRO A 95 7.26 -3.01 1.14
N ALA A 96 8.02 -2.49 0.17
CA ALA A 96 9.38 -2.94 -0.12
C ALA A 96 10.30 -2.79 1.09
N PHE A 97 10.20 -1.67 1.80
CA PHE A 97 10.93 -1.43 3.04
C PHE A 97 10.60 -2.49 4.11
N LEU A 98 9.31 -2.77 4.37
CA LEU A 98 8.88 -3.75 5.36
C LEU A 98 9.36 -5.16 5.00
N TYR A 99 9.31 -5.54 3.72
CA TYR A 99 9.87 -6.81 3.24
C TYR A 99 11.37 -6.91 3.54
N LEU A 100 12.15 -5.87 3.22
CA LEU A 100 13.60 -5.89 3.45
C LEU A 100 13.95 -5.95 4.94
N ARG A 101 13.14 -5.32 5.80
CA ARG A 101 13.36 -5.26 7.25
C ARG A 101 12.89 -6.50 8.01
N VAL A 102 11.75 -7.09 7.65
CA VAL A 102 11.10 -8.16 8.42
C VAL A 102 11.07 -9.49 7.67
N GLY A 103 11.13 -9.48 6.33
CA GLY A 103 11.12 -10.70 5.52
C GLY A 103 9.74 -11.33 5.34
N VAL A 104 8.66 -10.59 5.59
CA VAL A 104 7.28 -11.09 5.45
C VAL A 104 6.84 -11.12 3.98
N PRO A 105 6.05 -12.13 3.55
CA PRO A 105 5.55 -12.18 2.18
C PRO A 105 4.59 -11.02 1.90
N ILE A 106 4.63 -10.51 0.68
CA ILE A 106 3.70 -9.48 0.20
C ILE A 106 2.79 -10.11 -0.84
N HIS A 107 1.48 -10.07 -0.59
CA HIS A 107 0.45 -10.56 -1.49
C HIS A 107 -0.32 -9.38 -2.10
N PRO A 108 -0.46 -9.31 -3.43
CA PRO A 108 -1.45 -8.44 -4.06
C PRO A 108 -2.86 -8.94 -3.71
N VAL A 109 -3.75 -8.00 -3.41
CA VAL A 109 -5.14 -8.30 -3.07
C VAL A 109 -6.07 -7.30 -3.76
N SER A 110 -7.26 -7.77 -4.14
CA SER A 110 -8.34 -6.95 -4.69
C SER A 110 -9.69 -7.43 -4.19
N MET A 111 -10.62 -6.51 -3.98
CA MET A 111 -12.02 -6.85 -3.77
C MET A 111 -12.88 -6.16 -4.84
N ILE A 112 -13.29 -6.93 -5.84
CA ILE A 112 -14.04 -6.41 -6.99
C ILE A 112 -15.54 -6.69 -6.84
N ARG A 113 -16.36 -5.76 -7.34
CA ARG A 113 -17.81 -5.97 -7.47
C ARG A 113 -18.10 -6.75 -8.75
N ARG A 114 -18.95 -7.77 -8.64
CA ARG A 114 -19.44 -8.57 -9.77
C ARG A 114 -20.77 -8.03 -10.29
N GLY A 115 -21.16 -8.46 -11.48
CA GLY A 115 -22.41 -8.01 -12.14
C GLY A 115 -23.69 -8.34 -11.36
N ASP A 116 -23.65 -9.37 -10.51
CA ASP A 116 -24.74 -9.76 -9.61
C ASP A 116 -24.77 -8.96 -8.29
N GLY A 117 -23.86 -8.00 -8.13
CA GLY A 117 -23.73 -7.17 -6.92
C GLY A 117 -22.91 -7.80 -5.80
N THR A 118 -22.44 -9.04 -5.94
CA THR A 118 -21.54 -9.68 -4.96
C THR A 118 -20.14 -9.07 -5.00
N LEU A 119 -19.41 -9.22 -3.90
CA LEU A 119 -18.00 -8.82 -3.80
C LEU A 119 -17.11 -10.05 -3.80
N LEU A 120 -16.07 -10.04 -4.64
CA LEU A 120 -15.08 -11.10 -4.71
C LEU A 120 -13.73 -10.59 -4.18
N LEU A 121 -13.32 -11.12 -3.03
CA LEU A 121 -11.94 -11.01 -2.56
C LEU A 121 -11.06 -12.00 -3.35
N LYS A 122 -10.05 -11.48 -4.03
CA LYS A 122 -8.96 -12.28 -4.61
C LYS A 122 -7.67 -11.99 -3.85
N ILE A 123 -7.00 -13.05 -3.40
CA ILE A 123 -5.65 -13.00 -2.84
C ILE A 123 -4.73 -13.69 -3.84
N PHE A 124 -3.77 -12.95 -4.38
CA PHE A 124 -2.86 -13.44 -5.40
C PHE A 124 -1.61 -14.07 -4.75
N PRO A 125 -0.85 -14.91 -5.48
CA PRO A 125 0.41 -15.43 -4.99
C PRO A 125 1.36 -14.33 -4.52
N LYS A 126 2.23 -14.66 -3.56
CA LYS A 126 3.21 -13.70 -3.04
C LYS A 126 4.09 -13.17 -4.17
N LEU A 127 4.49 -11.91 -4.06
CA LEU A 127 5.44 -11.29 -4.99
C LEU A 127 6.83 -11.92 -4.83
N ASN A 128 7.51 -12.10 -5.97
CA ASN A 128 8.89 -12.55 -6.02
C ASN A 128 9.82 -11.35 -5.80
N LEU A 129 10.03 -10.98 -4.54
CA LEU A 129 10.83 -9.82 -4.16
C LEU A 129 12.31 -10.19 -3.95
N GLN A 130 13.20 -9.25 -4.26
CA GLN A 130 14.65 -9.44 -4.20
C GLN A 130 15.23 -8.97 -2.86
N LYS A 131 16.23 -9.71 -2.37
CA LYS A 131 17.03 -9.33 -1.20
C LYS A 131 18.50 -9.70 -1.45
N THR A 132 19.14 -8.91 -2.30
CA THR A 132 20.53 -9.10 -2.76
C THR A 132 21.57 -8.59 -1.76
N GLY A 133 21.14 -7.83 -0.74
CA GLY A 133 22.02 -7.21 0.25
C GLY A 133 22.35 -5.76 -0.08
N ASN A 134 22.13 -5.33 -1.33
CA ASN A 134 22.13 -3.90 -1.68
C ASN A 134 20.75 -3.31 -1.38
N PHE A 135 20.61 -2.74 -0.19
CA PHE A 135 19.33 -2.22 0.30
C PHE A 135 18.67 -1.23 -0.65
N ARG A 136 19.43 -0.28 -1.22
CA ARG A 136 18.90 0.75 -2.12
C ARG A 136 18.37 0.15 -3.42
N LYS A 137 19.17 -0.72 -4.04
CA LYS A 137 18.81 -1.41 -5.28
C LYS A 137 17.57 -2.28 -5.08
N ASP A 138 17.57 -3.07 -4.00
CA ASP A 138 16.45 -3.96 -3.67
C ASP A 138 15.18 -3.15 -3.40
N LEU A 139 15.28 -2.01 -2.72
CA LEU A 139 14.14 -1.13 -2.44
C LEU A 139 13.48 -0.64 -3.73
N LEU A 140 14.28 -0.13 -4.67
CA LEU A 140 13.78 0.35 -5.97
C LEU A 140 13.11 -0.75 -6.78
N ILE A 141 13.78 -1.90 -6.93
CA ILE A 141 13.28 -3.05 -7.68
C ILE A 141 11.97 -3.56 -7.06
N ASN A 142 11.95 -3.75 -5.75
CA ASN A 142 10.78 -4.29 -5.07
C ASN A 142 9.59 -3.32 -5.08
N THR A 143 9.84 -2.00 -4.99
CA THR A 143 8.77 -1.03 -5.17
C THR A 143 8.18 -1.10 -6.57
N GLN A 144 9.01 -1.23 -7.62
CA GLN A 144 8.50 -1.41 -8.98
C GLN A 144 7.67 -2.69 -9.12
N ILE A 145 8.14 -3.82 -8.58
CA ILE A 145 7.39 -5.08 -8.59
C ILE A 145 6.00 -4.93 -7.93
N CYS A 146 5.92 -4.17 -6.83
CA CYS A 146 4.64 -3.86 -6.21
C CYS A 146 3.74 -3.01 -7.14
N GLN A 147 4.29 -2.02 -7.84
CA GLN A 147 3.53 -1.20 -8.79
C GLN A 147 3.02 -2.03 -9.98
N ASP A 148 3.88 -2.88 -10.56
CA ASP A 148 3.52 -3.76 -11.67
C ASP A 148 2.39 -4.73 -11.30
N ALA A 149 2.40 -5.23 -10.06
CA ALA A 149 1.33 -6.08 -9.54
C ALA A 149 0.00 -5.32 -9.49
N ILE A 150 0.02 -4.06 -9.05
CA ILE A 150 -1.18 -3.22 -9.01
C ILE A 150 -1.67 -2.88 -10.42
N GLU A 151 -0.78 -2.61 -11.38
CA GLU A 151 -1.18 -2.44 -12.77
C GLU A 151 -1.95 -3.66 -13.29
N ARG A 152 -1.50 -4.87 -12.98
CA ARG A 152 -2.20 -6.10 -13.38
C ARG A 152 -3.60 -6.15 -12.80
N LEU A 153 -3.77 -5.85 -11.51
CA LEU A 153 -5.08 -5.82 -10.85
C LEU A 153 -6.01 -4.80 -11.51
N ILE A 154 -5.51 -3.60 -11.79
CA ILE A 154 -6.30 -2.54 -12.42
C ILE A 154 -6.67 -2.91 -13.85
N ARG A 155 -5.79 -3.58 -14.61
CA ARG A 155 -6.10 -4.04 -15.98
C ARG A 155 -7.20 -5.09 -16.03
N GLU A 156 -7.42 -5.86 -14.97
CA GLU A 156 -8.52 -6.84 -14.90
C GLU A 156 -9.89 -6.15 -14.85
N THR A 157 -10.01 -5.03 -14.13
CA THR A 157 -11.27 -4.30 -13.92
C THR A 157 -11.02 -2.80 -13.84
N PRO A 158 -10.58 -2.15 -14.93
CA PRO A 158 -10.15 -0.75 -14.91
C PRO A 158 -11.27 0.20 -14.51
N GLU A 159 -12.53 -0.13 -14.81
CA GLU A 159 -13.71 0.64 -14.46
C GLU A 159 -13.97 0.74 -12.95
N GLN A 160 -13.34 -0.13 -12.14
CA GLN A 160 -13.49 -0.14 -10.68
C GLN A 160 -12.33 0.52 -9.94
N TRP A 161 -11.33 1.04 -10.64
CA TRP A 161 -10.24 1.78 -10.00
C TRP A 161 -10.68 3.21 -9.69
N LEU A 162 -10.29 3.74 -8.53
CA LEU A 162 -10.63 5.10 -8.13
C LEU A 162 -9.79 6.13 -8.94
N TRP A 163 -10.25 6.47 -10.14
CA TRP A 163 -9.56 7.36 -11.09
C TRP A 163 -9.43 8.83 -10.65
N PHE A 164 -10.03 9.24 -9.53
CA PHE A 164 -10.03 10.64 -9.09
C PHE A 164 -8.68 11.14 -8.56
N HIS A 165 -7.78 10.24 -8.17
CA HIS A 165 -6.48 10.66 -7.64
C HIS A 165 -5.51 10.98 -8.79
N ASP A 166 -4.83 12.14 -8.71
CA ASP A 166 -3.72 12.46 -9.61
C ASP A 166 -2.50 11.58 -9.30
N ARG A 167 -2.49 10.37 -9.89
CA ARG A 167 -1.47 9.33 -9.68
C ARG A 167 -0.07 9.80 -10.10
N TRP A 168 0.01 10.59 -11.16
CA TRP A 168 1.25 11.06 -11.79
C TRP A 168 1.64 12.47 -11.35
N LYS A 169 1.00 13.00 -10.30
CA LYS A 169 1.33 14.29 -9.71
C LYS A 169 2.83 14.42 -9.47
N GLU A 170 3.41 15.44 -10.08
CA GLU A 170 4.81 15.82 -9.84
C GLU A 170 5.00 16.33 -8.42
N ARG A 171 6.20 16.06 -7.87
CA ARG A 171 6.56 16.37 -6.48
C ARG A 171 7.99 16.91 -6.46
N GLU A 172 8.12 18.22 -6.62
CA GLU A 172 9.43 18.89 -6.74
C GLU A 172 10.34 18.62 -5.54
N HIS A 173 9.78 18.58 -4.32
CA HIS A 173 10.56 18.29 -3.12
C HIS A 173 11.10 16.85 -3.08
N LEU A 174 10.37 15.88 -3.63
CA LEU A 174 10.86 14.49 -3.77
C LEU A 174 11.96 14.41 -4.83
N LYS A 175 11.81 15.12 -5.94
CA LYS A 175 12.82 15.20 -7.00
C LYS A 175 14.15 15.73 -6.45
N LYS A 176 14.13 16.89 -5.81
CA LYS A 176 15.31 17.49 -5.14
C LYS A 176 15.92 16.62 -4.05
N ARG A 177 15.10 15.84 -3.34
CA ARG A 177 15.60 14.89 -2.33
C ARG A 177 16.36 13.75 -3.00
N TRP A 178 15.83 13.22 -4.10
CA TRP A 178 16.41 12.06 -4.78
C TRP A 178 17.62 12.40 -5.64
N GLU A 179 17.70 13.62 -6.17
CA GLU A 179 18.89 14.15 -6.84
C GLU A 179 20.07 14.19 -5.87
N ARG A 180 19.90 14.84 -4.70
CA ARG A 180 20.93 14.84 -3.63
C ARG A 180 21.35 13.43 -3.20
N PHE A 181 20.37 12.53 -3.12
CA PHE A 181 20.64 11.14 -2.76
C PHE A 181 21.43 10.38 -3.83
N LYS A 182 21.47 10.84 -5.09
CA LYS A 182 22.32 10.25 -6.14
C LYS A 182 23.75 10.80 -6.05
N ASP A 183 23.88 12.09 -5.78
CA ASP A 183 25.18 12.78 -5.71
C ASP A 183 26.04 12.32 -4.50
N GLU A 184 25.41 11.80 -3.43
CA GLU A 184 26.11 11.24 -2.26
C GLU A 184 26.71 9.83 -2.49
N ASP A 185 26.35 9.17 -3.59
CA ASP A 185 26.82 7.82 -3.95
C ASP A 185 27.90 7.82 -5.06
N GLU A 186 28.25 9.00 -5.61
CA GLU A 186 29.37 9.22 -6.55
C GLU A 186 30.61 9.76 -5.82
#